data_AF-A0A924RVV3-F1
#
_entry.id   AF-A0A924RVV3-F1
#
_cell.length_a   1.000
_cell.length_b   1.000
_cell.length_c   1.000
_cell.angle_alpha   90.00
_cell.angle_beta   90.00
_cell.angle_gamma   90.00
#
_symmetry.space_group_name_H-M   'P 1'
#
loop_
_entity.id
_entity.type
_entity.pdbx_description
1 polymer ?
#
loop_
_entity_poly.entity_id
_entity_poly.type
_entity_poly.pdbx_seq_one_letter_code
_entity_poly.pdbx_strand_id
1 'polypeptide(L)' 'MKRSIKKIAVLGSGVMGSRIACHFAGIGVQVLLLDMPLTPK' A
#
# COMPACT_ATOMS: atom_id res chain seq x y z
N MET A 1 -17.65 -7.33 16.86
CA MET A 1 -16.25 -7.76 16.77
C MET A 1 -15.40 -6.62 16.21
N LYS A 2 -14.35 -6.15 16.91
CA LYS A 2 -13.42 -5.15 16.35
C LYS A 2 -12.26 -5.88 15.65
N ARG A 3 -12.15 -5.76 14.32
CA ARG A 3 -11.00 -6.26 13.57
C ARG A 3 -9.90 -5.19 13.59
N SER A 4 -8.77 -5.49 14.23
CA SER A 4 -7.58 -4.65 14.17
C SER A 4 -6.80 -4.98 12.90
N ILE A 5 -6.63 -3.99 12.02
CA ILE A 5 -5.79 -4.12 10.83
C ILE A 5 -4.35 -3.84 11.25
N LYS A 6 -3.46 -4.83 11.09
CA LYS A 6 -2.04 -4.69 11.43
C LYS A 6 -1.12 -4.63 10.21
N LYS A 7 -1.62 -5.03 9.04
CA LYS A 7 -0.86 -5.10 7.79
C LYS A 7 -1.76 -4.70 6.62
N ILE A 8 -1.21 -3.93 5.68
CA ILE A 8 -1.89 -3.45 4.48
C ILE A 8 -1.00 -3.73 3.27
N ALA A 9 -1.60 -4.17 2.16
CA ALA A 9 -0.93 -4.23 0.87
C ALA A 9 -1.58 -3.21 -0.07
N VAL A 10 -0.78 -2.41 -0.77
CA VAL A 10 -1.20 -1.45 -1.78
C VAL A 10 -0.68 -1.96 -3.13
N LEU A 11 -1.59 -2.16 -4.09
CA LEU A 11 -1.27 -2.57 -5.45
C LEU A 11 -1.24 -1.33 -6.36
N GLY A 12 -0.08 -1.05 -6.95
CA GLY A 12 0.22 0.13 -7.76
C GLY A 12 1.07 1.15 -7.00
N SER A 13 2.30 1.42 -7.47
CA SER A 13 3.24 2.34 -6.79
C SER A 13 3.13 3.80 -7.25
N GLY A 14 2.27 4.08 -8.23
CA GLY A 14 2.05 5.44 -8.74
C GLY A 14 1.72 6.48 -7.65
N VAL A 15 1.64 7.75 -8.03
CA VAL A 15 1.52 8.88 -7.08
C VAL A 15 0.43 8.65 -6.03
N MET A 16 -0.74 8.17 -6.43
CA MET A 16 -1.84 7.87 -5.51
C MET A 16 -1.50 6.71 -4.54
N GLY A 17 -1.01 5.58 -5.06
CA GLY A 17 -0.69 4.39 -4.25
C GLY A 17 0.42 4.64 -3.23
N SER A 18 1.46 5.39 -3.63
CA SER A 18 2.51 5.84 -2.73
C SER A 18 2.00 6.74 -1.60
N ARG A 19 1.05 7.65 -1.87
CA ARG A 19 0.44 8.50 -0.84
C ARG A 19 -0.41 7.68 0.14
N ILE A 20 -1.18 6.72 -0.34
CA ILE A 20 -1.97 5.81 0.49
C ILE A 20 -1.04 4.98 1.39
N ALA A 21 0.02 4.41 0.82
CA ALA A 21 1.01 3.64 1.57
C ALA A 21 1.69 4.49 2.66
N CYS A 22 2.08 5.73 2.33
CA CYS A 22 2.68 6.66 3.27
C CYS A 22 1.73 7.03 4.43
N HIS A 23 0.45 7.25 4.14
CA HIS A 23 -0.55 7.56 5.18
C HIS A 23 -0.64 6.45 6.24
N PHE A 24 -0.69 5.19 5.82
CA PHE A 24 -0.74 4.04 6.73
C PHE A 24 0.59 3.75 7.42
N ALA A 25 1.71 3.90 6.71
CA ALA A 25 3.03 3.77 7.31
C ALA A 25 3.28 4.85 8.38
N GLY A 26 2.79 6.08 8.14
CA GLY A 26 2.92 7.20 9.06
C GLY A 26 2.18 7.02 10.40
N ILE A 27 1.12 6.20 10.41
CA ILE A 27 0.41 5.82 11.66
C ILE A 27 0.94 4.50 12.26
N GLY A 28 2.06 3.99 11.75
CA GLY A 28 2.74 2.79 12.29
C GLY A 28 2.15 1.46 11.84
N VAL A 29 1.30 1.43 10.81
CA VAL A 29 0.81 0.17 10.23
C VAL A 29 1.85 -0.36 9.23
N GLN A 30 2.11 -1.67 9.25
CA GLN A 30 3.02 -2.29 8.29
C GLN A 30 2.39 -2.30 6.89
N VAL A 31 3.07 -1.68 5.92
CA VAL A 31 2.59 -1.56 4.54
C VAL A 31 3.50 -2.29 3.57
N LEU A 32 2.93 -3.06 2.65
CA LEU A 32 3.59 -3.59 1.46
C LEU A 32 3.09 -2.80 0.25
N LEU A 33 4.00 -2.19 -0.52
CA LEU A 33 3.69 -1.55 -1.79
C LEU A 33 4.17 -2.48 -2.90
N LEU A 34 3.24 -3.00 -3.70
CA LEU A 34 3.52 -3.90 -4.80
C LEU A 34 3.14 -3.19 -6.09
N ASP A 35 4.00 -3.24 -7.11
CA ASP A 35 3.68 -2.71 -8.42
C ASP A 35 3.91 -3.75 -9.49
N MET A 36 3.19 -3.60 -10.60
CA MET A 36 3.41 -4.41 -11.78
C MET A 36 4.33 -3.69 -12.77
N PRO A 37 5.28 -4.40 -13.39
CA PRO A 37 6.04 -3.82 -14.49
C PRO A 37 5.11 -3.50 -15.66
N LEU A 38 5.39 -2.40 -16.35
CA LEU A 38 4.75 -2.07 -17.63
C LEU A 38 5.27 -3.04 -18.69
N THR A 39 4.62 -4.19 -18.83
CA THR A 39 4.86 -5.09 -19.97
C THR A 39 4.04 -4.61 -21.17
N PRO A 40 4.66 -4.22 -22.29
CA PRO A 40 3.93 -3.99 -23.52
C PRO A 40 3.33 -5.32 -23.99
N LYS A 41 2.03 -5.32 -24.28
CA LYS A 41 1.35 -6.43 -24.98
C LYS A 41 1.63 -6.35 -26.48
#